data_AF-A0A960R9F6-F1
#
_entry.id   AF-A0A960R9F6-F1
#
_cell.length_a   1.000
_cell.length_b   1.000
_cell.length_c   1.000
_cell.angle_alpha   90.00
_cell.angle_beta   90.00
_cell.angle_gamma   90.00
#
_symmetry.space_group_name_H-M   'P 1'
#
loop_
_entity.id
_entity.type
_entity.pdbx_description
1 polymer ?
#
loop_
_entity_poly.entity_id
_entity_poly.type
_entity_poly.pdbx_seq_one_letter_code
_entity_poly.pdbx_strand_id
1 'polypeptide(L)'
;MSKSIRISDELAEFAEAAAVESHRSPPQQIEHWAQIGRVLEPALSYRMESAVKRAGRNDLDAALDRVGASEGIDRARQIIRRTTGQIASTDE
;
A
#
# COMPACT_ATOMS: atom_id res chain seq x y z
N MET A 1 22.67 2.65 -3.11
CA MET A 1 22.98 3.93 -3.79
C MET A 1 21.84 4.89 -3.51
N SER A 2 22.05 5.93 -2.72
CA SER A 2 21.05 6.98 -2.49
C SER A 2 21.10 8.00 -3.62
N LYS A 3 19.94 8.41 -4.11
CA LYS A 3 19.80 9.51 -5.08
C LYS A 3 19.09 10.67 -4.37
N SER A 4 19.57 11.89 -4.56
CA SER A 4 18.87 13.08 -4.07
C SER A 4 17.64 13.33 -4.93
N ILE A 5 16.47 13.43 -4.29
CA ILE A 5 15.18 13.72 -4.93
C ILE A 5 14.59 14.95 -4.24
N ARG A 6 14.08 15.90 -5.02
CA ARG A 6 13.33 17.03 -4.48
C ARG A 6 11.88 16.61 -4.26
N ILE A 7 11.35 16.94 -3.09
CA ILE A 7 9.95 16.74 -2.70
C ILE A 7 9.39 18.07 -2.18
N SER A 8 8.07 18.17 -2.01
CA SER A 8 7.47 19.34 -1.37
C SER A 8 7.83 19.40 0.12
N ASP A 9 7.93 20.62 0.64
CA ASP A 9 8.17 20.87 2.07
C ASP A 9 7.07 20.21 2.93
N GLU A 10 5.82 20.30 2.49
CA GLU A 10 4.68 19.65 3.14
C GLU A 10 4.87 18.12 3.28
N LEU A 11 5.33 17.43 2.22
CA LEU A 11 5.56 15.99 2.28
C LEU A 11 6.74 15.66 3.20
N ALA A 12 7.77 16.50 3.23
CA ALA A 12 8.90 16.33 4.13
C ALA A 12 8.47 16.46 5.60
N GLU A 13 7.69 17.50 5.93
CA GLU A 13 7.15 17.73 7.27
C GLU A 13 6.27 16.57 7.74
N PHE A 14 5.37 16.08 6.88
CA PHE A 14 4.55 14.90 7.20
C PHE A 14 5.39 13.65 7.43
N ALA A 15 6.41 13.42 6.59
CA ALA A 15 7.29 12.28 6.74
C ALA A 15 8.08 12.35 8.05
N GLU A 16 8.54 13.52 8.47
CA GLU A 16 9.24 13.72 9.74
C GLU A 16 8.35 13.37 10.93
N ALA A 17 7.13 13.90 10.98
CA ALA A 17 6.19 13.62 12.06
C ALA A 17 5.86 12.12 12.16
N ALA A 18 5.52 11.49 11.03
CA ALA A 18 5.18 10.06 10.99
C ALA A 18 6.37 9.14 11.27
N ALA A 19 7.59 9.56 10.89
CA ALA A 19 8.82 8.82 11.12
C ALA A 19 9.15 8.69 12.61
N VAL A 20 8.87 9.73 13.41
CA VAL A 20 9.05 9.69 14.87
C VAL A 20 8.19 8.61 15.50
N GLU A 21 6.89 8.57 15.18
CA GLU A 21 5.95 7.58 15.72
C GLU A 21 6.30 6.15 15.30
N SER A 22 6.86 6.01 14.10
CA SER A 22 7.19 4.72 13.51
C SER A 22 8.62 4.24 13.79
N HIS A 23 9.42 5.02 14.52
CA HIS A 23 10.85 4.78 14.74
C HIS A 23 11.64 4.55 13.42
N ARG A 24 11.36 5.36 12.39
CA ARG A 24 12.05 5.35 11.09
C ARG A 24 12.79 6.67 10.87
N SER A 25 13.71 6.71 9.90
CA SER A 25 14.15 7.99 9.36
C SER A 25 13.10 8.56 8.39
N PRO A 26 13.05 9.88 8.16
CA PRO A 26 12.09 10.46 7.21
C PRO A 26 12.19 9.86 5.80
N PRO A 27 13.38 9.63 5.21
CA PRO A 27 13.48 8.92 3.93
C PRO A 27 12.92 7.50 3.98
N GLN A 28 13.18 6.75 5.05
CA GLN A 28 12.63 5.39 5.22
C GLN A 28 11.10 5.40 5.34
N GLN A 29 10.53 6.44 5.97
CA GLN A 29 9.09 6.60 6.07
C GLN A 29 8.46 6.88 4.70
N ILE A 30 9.09 7.70 3.86
CA ILE A 30 8.65 7.96 2.48
C ILE A 30 8.73 6.68 1.63
N GLU A 31 9.83 5.92 1.73
CA GLU A 31 9.98 4.64 1.03
C GLU A 31 8.89 3.64 1.44
N HIS A 32 8.57 3.58 2.74
CA HIS A 32 7.51 2.73 3.25
C HIS A 32 6.14 3.08 2.66
N TRP A 33 5.79 4.36 2.61
CA TRP A 33 4.55 4.82 1.96
C TRP A 33 4.53 4.52 0.47
N ALA A 34 5.64 4.72 -0.24
CA ALA A 34 5.75 4.37 -1.66
C ALA A 34 5.53 2.87 -1.89
N GLN A 35 6.06 2.01 -1.00
CA GLN A 35 5.86 0.57 -1.09
C GLN A 35 4.40 0.17 -0.86
N ILE A 36 3.73 0.79 0.11
CA ILE A 36 2.28 0.61 0.32
C ILE A 36 1.50 1.05 -0.93
N GLY A 37 1.79 2.26 -1.44
CA GLY A 37 1.15 2.82 -2.63
C GLY A 37 1.26 1.91 -3.83
N ARG A 38 2.44 1.34 -4.10
CA ARG A 38 2.66 0.39 -5.21
C ARG A 38 1.80 -0.87 -5.13
N VAL A 39 1.47 -1.34 -3.93
CA VAL A 39 0.62 -2.52 -3.72
C VAL A 39 -0.85 -2.15 -3.78
N LEU A 40 -1.23 -1.02 -3.18
CA LEU A 40 -2.61 -0.58 -3.11
C LEU A 40 -3.11 0.02 -4.43
N GLU A 41 -2.29 0.74 -5.16
CA GLU A 41 -2.69 1.43 -6.40
C GLU A 41 -3.30 0.47 -7.42
N PRO A 42 -2.72 -0.72 -7.73
CA PRO A 42 -3.37 -1.72 -8.58
C PRO A 42 -4.70 -2.25 -8.00
N ALA A 43 -4.76 -2.46 -6.68
CA ALA A 43 -5.96 -2.93 -5.99
C ALA A 43 -7.10 -1.88 -6.01
N LEU A 44 -6.74 -0.60 -6.03
CA LEU A 44 -7.65 0.54 -6.05
C LEU A 44 -7.93 1.05 -7.47
N SER A 45 -7.10 0.70 -8.45
CA SER A 45 -7.18 1.20 -9.83
C SER A 45 -8.48 0.82 -10.52
N TYR A 46 -9.35 1.84 -10.70
CA TYR A 46 -10.50 2.00 -11.60
C TYR A 46 -11.67 0.98 -11.53
N ARG A 47 -11.39 -0.32 -11.48
CA ARG A 47 -12.42 -1.37 -11.32
C ARG A 47 -13.05 -1.35 -9.95
N MET A 48 -12.27 -1.07 -8.91
CA MET A 48 -12.80 -1.00 -7.56
C MET A 48 -13.56 0.31 -7.33
N GLU A 49 -13.06 1.45 -7.82
CA GLU A 49 -13.78 2.73 -7.69
C GLU A 49 -15.18 2.70 -8.34
N SER A 50 -15.31 2.10 -9.53
CA SER A 50 -16.60 1.94 -10.21
C SER A 50 -17.47 0.82 -9.62
N ALA A 51 -16.89 -0.15 -8.92
CA ALA A 51 -17.61 -1.18 -8.16
C ALA A 51 -18.11 -0.63 -6.81
N VAL A 52 -17.28 0.15 -6.11
CA VAL A 52 -17.57 0.83 -4.84
C VAL A 52 -18.64 1.91 -5.04
N LYS A 53 -18.55 2.71 -6.11
CA LYS A 53 -19.61 3.66 -6.50
C LYS A 53 -20.94 2.96 -6.83
N ARG A 54 -20.91 1.70 -7.30
CA ARG A 54 -22.12 0.90 -7.62
C ARG A 54 -22.68 0.12 -6.43
N ALA A 55 -21.83 -0.30 -5.49
CA ALA A 55 -22.23 -1.13 -4.34
C ALA A 55 -22.94 -0.31 -3.25
N GLY A 56 -22.73 1.01 -3.19
CA GLY A 56 -23.33 1.83 -2.15
C GLY A 56 -22.67 1.63 -0.78
N ARG A 57 -22.88 2.61 0.12
CA ARG A 57 -22.09 2.79 1.34
C ARG A 57 -22.13 1.58 2.30
N ASN A 58 -23.27 0.91 2.41
CA ASN A 58 -23.45 -0.24 3.32
C ASN A 58 -22.69 -1.49 2.85
N ASP A 59 -22.62 -1.72 1.54
CA ASP A 59 -21.90 -2.87 0.99
C ASP A 59 -20.38 -2.65 1.06
N LEU A 60 -19.95 -1.37 1.02
CA LEU A 60 -18.56 -0.99 1.22
C LEU A 60 -18.11 -1.24 2.66
N ASP A 61 -18.92 -0.81 3.64
CA ASP A 61 -18.60 -1.03 5.06
C ASP A 61 -18.53 -2.53 5.38
N ALA A 62 -19.48 -3.33 4.86
CA ALA A 62 -19.45 -4.79 4.99
C ALA A 62 -18.29 -5.49 4.25
N ALA A 63 -17.73 -4.85 3.22
CA ALA A 63 -16.54 -5.33 2.52
C ALA A 63 -15.26 -4.95 3.27
N LEU A 64 -15.18 -3.74 3.82
CA LEU A 64 -14.08 -3.26 4.64
C LEU A 64 -13.95 -4.05 5.96
N ASP A 65 -15.07 -4.42 6.58
CA ASP A 65 -15.10 -5.29 7.75
C ASP A 65 -14.48 -6.67 7.47
N ARG A 66 -14.52 -7.14 6.21
CA ARG A 66 -13.89 -8.40 5.78
C ARG A 66 -12.41 -8.28 5.45
N VAL A 67 -11.88 -7.07 5.25
CA VAL A 67 -10.45 -6.87 4.99
C VAL A 67 -9.59 -7.25 6.22
N GLY A 68 -10.18 -7.23 7.43
CA GLY A 68 -9.57 -7.75 8.65
C GLY A 68 -9.86 -9.24 8.95
N ALA A 69 -10.72 -9.90 8.16
CA ALA A 69 -11.05 -11.31 8.37
C ALA A 69 -9.87 -12.21 7.95
N SER A 70 -9.70 -13.32 8.67
CA SER A 70 -8.63 -14.31 8.45
C SER A 70 -8.54 -14.78 6.99
N GLU A 71 -9.68 -14.94 6.32
CA GLU A 71 -9.75 -15.30 4.90
C GLU A 71 -9.14 -14.23 3.98
N GLY A 72 -9.37 -12.95 4.25
CA GLY A 72 -8.81 -11.83 3.49
C GLY A 72 -7.29 -11.73 3.68
N ILE A 73 -6.82 -11.93 4.92
CA ILE A 73 -5.40 -11.95 5.27
C ILE A 73 -4.69 -13.12 4.57
N ASP A 74 -5.29 -14.31 4.55
CA ASP A 74 -4.70 -15.47 3.91
C ASP A 74 -4.65 -15.33 2.38
N ARG A 75 -5.66 -14.71 1.78
CA ARG A 75 -5.66 -14.38 0.35
C ARG A 75 -4.58 -13.35 0.00
N ALA A 76 -4.42 -12.31 0.81
CA ALA A 76 -3.36 -11.31 0.62
C ALA A 76 -1.97 -11.95 0.73
N ARG A 77 -1.76 -12.84 1.71
CA ARG A 77 -0.51 -13.61 1.88
C ARG A 77 -0.20 -14.49 0.67
N GLN A 78 -1.20 -15.15 0.08
CA GLN A 78 -1.00 -15.96 -1.13
C GLN A 78 -0.58 -15.11 -2.34
N ILE A 79 -1.19 -13.94 -2.52
CA ILE A 79 -0.82 -13.03 -3.61
C ILE A 79 0.61 -12.53 -3.42
N ILE A 80 0.97 -12.04 -2.23
CA ILE A 80 2.33 -11.61 -1.92
C ILE A 80 3.34 -12.72 -2.20
N ARG A 81 3.09 -13.95 -1.73
CA ARG A 81 3.98 -15.09 -1.97
C ARG A 81 4.15 -15.39 -3.46
N ARG A 82 3.07 -15.31 -4.24
CA ARG A 82 3.09 -15.53 -5.70
C ARG A 82 3.90 -14.45 -6.42
N THR A 83 3.69 -13.19 -6.06
CA THR A 83 4.35 -12.05 -6.72
C THR A 83 5.83 -11.99 -6.35
N THR A 84 6.20 -12.25 -5.09
CA THR A 84 7.61 -12.28 -4.66
C THR A 84 8.39 -13.43 -5.35
N GLY A 85 7.76 -14.57 -5.60
CA GLY A 85 8.37 -15.68 -6.35
C GLY A 85 8.59 -15.38 -7.84
N GLN A 86 7.71 -14.60 -8.46
CA GLN A 86 7.88 -14.19 -9.87
C GLN A 86 8.97 -13.13 -10.05
N ILE A 87 9.18 -12.27 -9.05
CA ILE A 87 10.26 -11.26 -9.10
C ILE A 87 11.63 -11.94 -9.02
N ALA A 88 11.80 -12.98 -8.18
CA ALA A 88 13.06 -13.72 -8.07
C ALA A 88 13.42 -14.53 -9.32
N SER A 89 12.44 -14.94 -10.14
CA SER A 89 12.65 -15.74 -11.36
C SER A 89 12.90 -14.88 -12.61
N THR A 90 12.81 -13.56 -12.51
CA THR A 90 13.03 -12.63 -13.65
C THR A 90 14.46 -12.07 -13.67
N ASP A 91 15.27 -12.39 -12.66
CA ASP A 91 16.67 -11.96 -12.51
C ASP A 91 17.71 -13.07 -12.86
N GLU A 92 17.32 -14.13 -13.60
CA GLU A 92 18.22 -15.11 -14.24
C GLU A 92 18.27 -14.91 -15.76
#